data_AF-A0A380FCF8-F1
#
_entry.id   AF-A0A380FCF8-F1
#
_cell.length_a   1.000
_cell.length_b   1.000
_cell.length_c   1.000
_cell.angle_alpha   90.00
_cell.angle_beta   90.00
_cell.angle_gamma   90.00
#
_symmetry.space_group_name_H-M   'P 1'
#
loop_
_entity.id
_entity.type
_entity.pdbx_description
1 polymer ?
#
loop_
_entity_poly.entity_id
_entity_poly.type
_entity_poly.pdbx_seq_one_letter_code
_entity_poly.pdbx_strand_id
1 'polypeptide(L)'
;MIGAGTVLDSVSARNAILNGAKFIVSPSFDVETAKVANLYDVPYIPGCMTVKEMVESLKYGCKLLKLFPATQFSPKSINDFKGPLPQIENCTNWRYR
;
A
#
# COMPACT_ATOMS: atom_id res chain seq x y z
N MET A 1 -1.11 9.32 -14.04
CA MET A 1 -0.37 9.61 -12.79
C MET A 1 0.84 8.69 -12.74
N ILE A 2 2.05 9.18 -12.40
CA ILE A 2 3.27 8.35 -12.33
C ILE A 2 3.50 7.94 -10.87
N GLY A 3 3.72 6.66 -10.60
CA GLY A 3 4.04 6.13 -9.28
C GLY A 3 5.26 5.21 -9.33
N ALA A 4 5.85 4.93 -8.17
CA ALA A 4 6.97 4.01 -8.05
C ALA A 4 6.50 2.68 -7.43
N GLY A 5 6.79 1.59 -8.13
CA GLY A 5 6.45 0.23 -7.71
C GLY A 5 7.67 -0.53 -7.20
N THR A 6 7.42 -1.53 -6.35
CA THR A 6 8.45 -2.40 -5.77
C THR A 6 9.48 -1.62 -4.95
N VAL A 7 9.01 -0.61 -4.21
CA VAL A 7 9.83 0.09 -3.22
C VAL A 7 9.95 -0.79 -1.98
N LEU A 8 11.18 -1.01 -1.50
CA LEU A 8 11.46 -1.93 -0.39
C LEU A 8 11.94 -1.23 0.88
N ASP A 9 12.26 0.06 0.79
CA ASP A 9 12.84 0.82 1.88
C ASP A 9 12.56 2.33 1.73
N SER A 10 12.75 3.06 2.83
CA SER A 10 12.47 4.48 2.93
C SER A 10 13.39 5.37 2.09
N VAL A 11 14.63 4.94 1.81
CA VAL A 11 15.59 5.67 0.97
C VAL A 11 15.13 5.62 -0.48
N SER A 12 14.76 4.44 -0.96
CA SER A 12 14.17 4.23 -2.28
C SER A 12 12.85 4.99 -2.43
N ALA A 13 12.00 4.98 -1.39
CA ALA A 13 10.75 5.74 -1.37
C ALA A 13 11.00 7.25 -1.53
N ARG A 14 11.92 7.79 -0.71
CA ARG A 14 12.28 9.21 -0.76
C ARG A 14 12.84 9.60 -2.12
N ASN A 15 13.75 8.80 -2.68
CA ASN A 15 14.31 9.06 -3.99
C ASN A 15 13.23 9.08 -5.07
N ALA A 16 12.28 8.13 -5.04
CA ALA A 16 11.15 8.12 -5.97
C ALA A 16 10.27 9.37 -5.83
N ILE A 17 9.94 9.78 -4.61
CA ILE A 17 9.16 10.99 -4.33
C ILE A 17 9.85 12.24 -4.90
N LEU A 18 11.16 12.38 -4.64
CA LEU A 18 11.94 13.51 -5.16
C LEU A 18 12.07 13.53 -6.68
N ASN A 19 11.92 12.36 -7.33
CA ASN A 19 11.85 12.23 -8.79
C ASN A 19 10.40 12.32 -9.34
N GLY A 20 9.45 12.76 -8.52
CA GLY A 20 8.10 13.09 -8.96
C GLY A 20 7.06 11.97 -8.84
N ALA A 21 7.38 10.86 -8.15
CA ALA A 21 6.40 9.82 -7.85
C ALA A 21 5.22 10.39 -7.06
N LYS A 22 4.00 10.10 -7.52
CA LYS A 22 2.74 10.56 -6.90
C LYS A 22 2.11 9.54 -5.96
N PHE A 23 2.67 8.35 -5.90
CA PHE A 23 2.35 7.31 -4.93
C PHE A 23 3.48 6.27 -4.89
N ILE A 24 3.59 5.56 -3.77
CA ILE A 24 4.56 4.51 -3.53
C ILE A 24 3.83 3.17 -3.37
N VAL A 25 4.32 2.12 -4.03
CA VAL A 25 3.81 0.75 -3.88
C VAL A 25 4.95 -0.19 -3.50
N SER A 26 4.70 -1.03 -2.50
CA SER A 26 5.64 -2.06 -2.03
C SER A 26 4.98 -3.44 -2.01
N PRO A 27 5.76 -4.55 -1.99
CA PRO A 27 5.21 -5.89 -1.82
C PRO A 27 4.80 -6.20 -0.37
N SER A 28 5.30 -5.44 0.61
CA SER A 28 5.03 -5.60 2.05
C SER A 28 4.87 -4.24 2.73
N PHE A 29 4.30 -4.20 3.93
CA PHE A 29 4.29 -2.99 4.75
C PHE A 29 5.68 -2.70 5.34
N ASP A 30 6.16 -1.47 5.20
CA ASP A 30 7.37 -0.95 5.84
C ASP A 30 7.07 0.37 6.57
N VAL A 31 7.39 0.41 7.86
CA VAL A 31 7.09 1.54 8.76
C VAL A 31 7.84 2.80 8.36
N GLU A 32 9.11 2.66 7.98
CA GLU A 32 9.95 3.81 7.63
C GLU A 32 9.53 4.42 6.28
N THR A 33 9.13 3.58 5.33
CA THR A 33 8.51 4.01 4.06
C THR A 33 7.21 4.77 4.33
N ALA A 34 6.35 4.28 5.23
CA ALA A 34 5.12 4.97 5.59
C ALA A 34 5.38 6.35 6.20
N LYS A 35 6.35 6.46 7.12
CA LYS A 35 6.75 7.73 7.72
C LYS A 35 7.25 8.72 6.67
N VAL A 36 8.13 8.28 5.77
CA VAL A 36 8.65 9.13 4.69
C VAL A 36 7.52 9.57 3.75
N ALA A 37 6.67 8.64 3.31
CA ALA A 37 5.58 8.95 2.40
C ALA A 37 4.61 9.98 3.02
N ASN A 38 4.25 9.81 4.29
CA ASN A 38 3.42 10.76 5.03
C ASN A 38 4.08 12.15 5.17
N LEU A 39 5.40 12.20 5.43
CA LEU A 39 6.14 13.46 5.54
C LEU A 39 6.05 14.30 4.27
N TYR A 40 6.03 13.64 3.11
CA TYR A 40 5.94 14.30 1.80
C TYR A 40 4.50 14.39 1.25
N ASP A 41 3.48 14.01 2.03
CA ASP A 41 2.08 13.92 1.60
C ASP A 41 1.90 13.09 0.31
N VAL A 42 2.63 11.98 0.21
CA VAL A 42 2.56 11.03 -0.90
C VAL A 42 1.89 9.74 -0.43
N PRO A 43 0.81 9.27 -1.09
CA PRO A 43 0.16 8.00 -0.74
C PRO A 43 1.12 6.81 -0.77
N TYR A 44 1.09 6.01 0.28
CA TYR A 44 1.78 4.73 0.37
C TYR A 44 0.79 3.57 0.36
N ILE A 45 0.95 2.65 -0.58
CA ILE A 45 0.07 1.52 -0.85
C ILE A 45 0.86 0.22 -0.62
N PRO A 46 1.00 -0.22 0.64
CA PRO A 46 1.74 -1.43 0.95
C PRO A 46 1.01 -2.69 0.51
N GLY A 47 1.79 -3.71 0.17
CA GLY A 47 1.31 -5.08 0.10
C GLY A 47 1.01 -5.62 1.48
N CYS A 48 -0.15 -6.27 1.65
CA CYS A 48 -0.53 -6.99 2.86
C CYS A 48 -1.10 -8.36 2.49
N MET A 49 -0.75 -9.37 3.26
CA MET A 49 -1.26 -10.73 3.11
C MET A 49 -2.21 -11.09 4.27
N THR A 50 -2.04 -10.47 5.43
CA THR A 50 -2.76 -10.78 6.67
C THR A 50 -3.52 -9.59 7.26
N VAL A 51 -4.56 -9.86 8.05
CA VAL A 51 -5.30 -8.83 8.81
C VAL A 51 -4.37 -8.01 9.71
N LYS A 52 -3.35 -8.65 10.31
CA LYS A 52 -2.40 -7.97 11.20
C LYS A 52 -1.63 -6.87 10.46
N GLU A 53 -1.09 -7.19 9.28
CA GLU A 53 -0.37 -6.22 8.44
C GLU A 53 -1.29 -5.09 7.97
N MET A 54 -2.54 -5.42 7.62
CA MET A 54 -3.53 -4.41 7.25
C MET A 54 -3.84 -3.44 8.40
N VAL A 55 -4.07 -3.97 9.60
CA VAL A 55 -4.31 -3.15 10.80
C VAL A 55 -3.08 -2.33 11.15
N GLU A 56 -1.88 -2.89 11.00
CA GLU A 56 -0.65 -2.19 11.28
C GLU A 56 -0.44 -1.01 10.31
N SER A 57 -0.57 -1.24 9.01
CA SER A 57 -0.43 -0.19 7.99
C SER A 57 -1.44 0.95 8.15
N LEU A 58 -2.69 0.64 8.53
CA LEU A 58 -3.70 1.65 8.85
C LEU A 58 -3.28 2.59 9.98
N LYS A 59 -2.57 2.10 11.01
CA LYS A 59 -2.07 2.94 12.11
C LYS A 59 -1.06 3.98 11.64
N TYR A 60 -0.40 3.72 10.51
CA TYR A 60 0.55 4.62 9.87
C TYR A 60 -0.07 5.39 8.70
N GLY A 61 -1.40 5.44 8.58
CA GLY A 61 -2.09 6.29 7.61
C GLY A 61 -2.25 5.68 6.22
N CYS A 62 -1.86 4.42 6.00
CA CYS A 62 -2.09 3.73 4.72
C CYS A 62 -3.57 3.39 4.55
N LYS A 63 -4.32 4.24 3.84
CA LYS A 63 -5.76 4.01 3.55
C LYS A 63 -6.00 3.05 2.40
N LEU A 64 -5.06 3.00 1.45
CA LEU A 64 -5.08 2.12 0.28
C LEU A 64 -4.13 0.96 0.50
N LEU A 65 -4.63 -0.26 0.43
CA LEU A 65 -3.81 -1.48 0.59
C LEU A 65 -3.87 -2.36 -0.65
N LYS A 66 -2.78 -3.10 -0.89
CA LYS A 66 -2.66 -4.08 -1.97
C LYS A 66 -2.67 -5.48 -1.36
N LEU A 67 -3.66 -6.30 -1.69
CA LEU A 67 -3.59 -7.74 -1.40
C LEU A 67 -2.44 -8.36 -2.20
N PHE A 68 -1.43 -8.87 -1.52
CA PHE A 68 -0.22 -9.37 -2.17
C PHE A 68 0.36 -10.59 -1.43
N PRO A 69 0.85 -11.61 -2.17
CA PRO A 69 0.82 -11.77 -3.62
C PRO A 69 -0.60 -12.06 -4.14
N ALA A 70 -1.00 -11.35 -5.21
CA ALA A 70 -2.39 -11.39 -5.71
C ALA A 70 -2.86 -12.79 -6.13
N THR A 71 -1.94 -13.67 -6.53
CA THR A 71 -2.23 -15.05 -6.94
C THR A 71 -2.73 -15.94 -5.80
N GLN A 72 -2.55 -15.54 -4.54
CA GLN A 72 -3.03 -16.27 -3.36
C GLN A 72 -4.49 -15.91 -2.99
N PHE A 73 -5.08 -14.90 -3.64
CA PHE A 73 -6.37 -14.36 -3.26
C PHE A 73 -7.37 -14.43 -4.40
N SER A 74 -8.63 -14.67 -4.04
CA SER A 74 -9.74 -14.56 -4.98
C SER A 74 -10.40 -13.17 -4.86
N PRO A 75 -11.18 -12.72 -5.85
CA PRO A 75 -11.97 -11.50 -5.71
C PRO A 75 -12.90 -11.50 -4.49
N LYS A 76 -13.35 -12.67 -4.01
CA LYS A 76 -14.15 -12.78 -2.78
C LYS A 76 -13.37 -12.39 -1.53
N SER A 77 -12.05 -12.66 -1.49
CA SER A 77 -11.19 -12.34 -0.34
C SER A 77 -11.24 -10.84 0.02
N ILE A 78 -11.42 -9.97 -0.97
CA ILE A 78 -11.63 -8.51 -0.80
C ILE A 78 -12.79 -8.24 0.16
N ASN A 79 -13.92 -8.93 -0.03
CA ASN A 79 -15.11 -8.74 0.81
C ASN A 79 -14.90 -9.33 2.20
N ASP A 80 -14.18 -10.45 2.30
CA ASP A 80 -13.89 -11.11 3.57
C ASP A 80 -13.02 -10.24 4.49
N PHE A 81 -12.10 -9.44 3.93
CA PHE A 81 -11.33 -8.45 4.68
C PHE A 81 -12.09 -7.15 4.97
N LYS A 82 -12.97 -6.71 4.06
CA LYS A 82 -13.78 -5.50 4.25
C LYS A 82 -14.79 -5.62 5.39
N GLY A 83 -15.28 -6.82 5.69
CA GLY A 83 -16.17 -7.06 6.84
C GLY A 83 -15.58 -6.56 8.17
N PRO A 84 -14.43 -7.08 8.62
CA PRO A 84 -13.77 -6.64 9.86
C PRO A 84 -13.02 -5.30 9.74
N LEU A 85 -12.69 -4.84 8.53
CA LEU A 85 -11.88 -3.64 8.28
C LEU A 85 -12.56 -2.72 7.25
N PRO A 86 -13.75 -2.15 7.55
CA PRO A 86 -14.52 -1.34 6.61
C PRO A 86 -13.81 -0.05 6.17
N GLN A 87 -12.83 0.42 6.95
CA GLN A 87 -12.02 1.60 6.66
C GLN A 87 -10.95 1.39 5.56
N ILE A 88 -10.71 0.15 5.12
CA ILE A 88 -9.72 -0.11 4.07
C ILE A 88 -10.33 0.15 2.69
N GLU A 89 -9.70 1.04 1.95
CA GLU A 89 -9.94 1.18 0.52
C GLU A 89 -9.04 0.19 -0.24
N ASN A 90 -9.65 -0.71 -1.01
CA ASN A 90 -8.88 -1.75 -1.72
C ASN A 90 -8.40 -1.23 -3.08
N CYS A 91 -7.11 -1.41 -3.34
CA CYS A 91 -6.44 -0.99 -4.57
C CYS A 91 -6.47 -2.07 -5.67
N THR A 92 -7.59 -2.78 -5.85
CA THR A 92 -7.65 -3.99 -6.71
C THR A 92 -7.88 -3.72 -8.20
N ASN A 93 -8.12 -2.46 -8.60
CA ASN A 93 -8.43 -2.08 -9.98
C ASN A 93 -7.27 -1.44 -10.77
N TRP A 94 -6.03 -1.45 -10.25
CA TRP A 94 -4.89 -0.78 -10.90
C TRP A 94 -4.27 -1.52 -12.10
N ARG A 95 -4.83 -2.66 -12.53
CA ARG A 95 -4.41 -3.30 -13.80
C ARG A 95 -4.93 -2.58 -15.05
N TYR A 96 -5.77 -1.55 -14.95
CA TYR A 96 -6.44 -0.92 -16.10
C TYR A 96 -6.63 0.62 -16.02
N ARG A 97 -5.78 1.36 -15.31
CA ARG A 97 -5.74 2.84 -15.42
C ARG A 97 -4.31 3.37 -15.40
#